data_AF-A0A7C1V783-F1
#
_entry.id   AF-A0A7C1V783-F1
#
_cell.length_a   1.000
_cell.length_b   1.000
_cell.length_c   1.000
_cell.angle_alpha   90.00
_cell.angle_beta   90.00
_cell.angle_gamma   90.00
#
_symmetry.space_group_name_H-M   'P 1'
#
loop_
_entity.id
_entity.type
_entity.pdbx_description
1 polymer ?
#
loop_
_entity_poly.entity_id
_entity_poly.type
_entity_poly.pdbx_seq_one_letter_code
_entity_poly.pdbx_strand_id
1 'polypeptide(L)'
;MSDRKDLELFCKDKKRKFKDIRSNCNLSANFEYKIKNINSLEAIKDIFIVEIPENSPLWRLRAYFLGFFYTDGSIFRIKKPIQYMVYAAQNEKDKDIIENLQKAIGGNITGPNEVGRIRLEFTNKELYFKLQKLGMVEKHNLKVGALKVRVPIIVNRKINGISLLRDFVRGLLEGDGCFSGCYEDCSLRYQLLGPKQFIKALNERILEEIPDISSFITPAYLKVFLKDNKEYIFFGKNRIYIKGRGLYELTPKDLENGKIERREHKWLTKLHFAGAFNSIRFFKWLYCDDDNFDEIEIIGIKLCGSRKFQKALFALGNKTKRKEKLAPEWRDIIYQVIPELDNKFYESRELMQIVNESLRETLNKLEVEHIFEGKKITKLDSFVYRLKFFEYVDNLIGHFRKKEGKVCKNYYYSKLNPPKNLPNNMFYYIDLVKLNGEIIRNIKNLIISLFIRNNIVKSFEIILEEILETKIFSKSSVPKSRIKLYLMELVAFNILLADDGMEDIKSNKFFFNLNALEDIFKLDSKVIKNKYYKFLSSLTKI
;
A
#
# COMPACT_ATOMS: atom_id res chain seq x y z
N MET A 1 -28.82 29.81 -22.05
CA MET A 1 -27.61 30.19 -21.27
C MET A 1 -27.00 28.88 -20.81
N SER A 2 -26.20 28.23 -21.68
CA SER A 2 -24.71 28.24 -21.68
C SER A 2 -24.18 27.66 -20.36
N ASP A 3 -23.49 26.51 -20.31
CA ASP A 3 -22.37 26.14 -21.19
C ASP A 3 -22.41 24.69 -21.68
N ARG A 4 -22.48 24.57 -23.01
CA ARG A 4 -22.23 23.35 -23.79
C ARG A 4 -20.90 23.48 -24.55
N LYS A 5 -19.95 24.27 -24.02
CA LYS A 5 -18.70 24.67 -24.71
C LYS A 5 -17.39 24.16 -24.12
N ASP A 6 -17.39 23.44 -22.99
CA ASP A 6 -16.14 22.94 -22.38
C ASP A 6 -15.76 21.50 -22.75
N LEU A 7 -16.48 20.86 -23.67
CA LEU A 7 -16.20 19.47 -24.11
C LEU A 7 -15.72 19.33 -25.58
N GLU A 8 -15.61 20.43 -26.34
CA GLU A 8 -15.19 20.39 -27.75
C GLU A 8 -13.83 21.06 -28.04
N LEU A 9 -13.14 21.61 -27.03
CA LEU A 9 -11.89 22.37 -27.23
C LEU A 9 -10.59 21.59 -27.04
N PHE A 10 -10.63 20.27 -26.82
CA PHE A 10 -9.41 19.42 -26.75
C PHE A 10 -9.34 18.29 -27.79
N CYS A 11 -10.25 18.24 -28.77
CA CYS A 11 -10.25 17.22 -29.83
C CYS A 11 -9.83 17.73 -31.22
N LYS A 12 -9.23 18.91 -31.34
CA LYS A 12 -8.64 19.37 -32.61
C LYS A 12 -7.18 19.75 -32.42
N ASP A 13 -6.34 19.14 -33.25
CA ASP A 13 -4.93 19.45 -33.52
C ASP A 13 -3.88 19.07 -32.48
N LYS A 14 -3.63 17.75 -32.39
CA LYS A 14 -2.31 17.19 -32.76
C LYS A 14 -2.43 15.67 -32.95
N LYS A 15 -2.75 15.26 -34.18
CA LYS A 15 -2.26 13.98 -34.72
C LYS A 15 -0.73 14.07 -34.77
N ARG A 16 -0.05 13.91 -33.62
CA ARG A 16 1.33 13.43 -33.65
C ARG A 16 1.23 11.97 -34.06
N LYS A 17 1.49 11.71 -35.33
CA LYS A 17 1.98 10.41 -35.80
C LYS A 17 3.12 10.03 -34.85
N PHE A 18 2.86 9.14 -33.90
CA PHE A 18 3.94 8.39 -33.27
C PHE A 18 4.52 7.53 -34.39
N LYS A 19 5.56 8.08 -35.03
CA LYS A 19 6.50 7.29 -35.82
C LYS A 19 7.03 6.22 -34.88
N ASP A 20 7.01 4.98 -35.35
CA ASP A 20 7.78 3.86 -34.80
C ASP A 20 9.11 4.34 -34.25
N ILE A 21 9.23 4.34 -32.92
CA ILE A 21 10.52 4.29 -32.25
C ILE A 21 10.64 2.85 -31.74
N ARG A 22 10.88 1.93 -32.68
CA ARG A 22 11.61 0.71 -32.37
C ARG A 22 13.07 1.10 -32.21
N SER A 23 13.46 1.45 -31.00
CA SER A 23 14.88 1.57 -30.63
C SER A 23 15.15 0.64 -29.45
N ASN A 24 15.76 -0.49 -29.79
CA ASN A 24 16.63 -1.33 -28.97
C ASN A 24 16.58 -1.09 -27.46
N CYS A 25 15.70 -1.82 -26.78
CA CYS A 25 15.86 -2.12 -25.35
C CYS A 25 16.07 -3.62 -25.22
N ASN A 26 17.33 -4.04 -25.26
CA ASN A 26 17.76 -5.35 -24.81
C ASN A 26 17.75 -5.38 -23.29
N LEU A 27 16.57 -5.59 -22.70
CA LEU A 27 16.39 -6.06 -21.32
C LEU A 27 15.17 -6.99 -21.30
N SER A 28 15.20 -7.99 -22.18
CA SER A 28 14.33 -9.17 -22.16
C SER A 28 14.89 -10.18 -21.16
N ALA A 29 14.69 -9.93 -19.86
CA ALA A 29 14.79 -11.01 -18.90
C ALA A 29 13.55 -11.92 -19.05
N ASN A 30 13.66 -12.90 -19.95
CA ASN A 30 12.92 -14.17 -19.99
C ASN A 30 11.37 -14.16 -19.98
N PHE A 31 10.72 -13.21 -20.66
CA PHE A 31 9.27 -13.29 -20.93
C PHE A 31 8.89 -13.31 -22.42
N GLU A 32 9.80 -13.68 -23.33
CA GLU A 32 9.38 -14.12 -24.68
C GLU A 32 8.76 -15.53 -24.58
N TYR A 33 7.50 -15.62 -24.16
CA TYR A 33 6.64 -16.74 -24.56
C TYR A 33 6.27 -16.58 -26.05
N LYS A 34 7.26 -16.65 -26.94
CA LYS A 34 6.99 -17.22 -28.26
C LYS A 34 6.76 -18.70 -28.01
N ILE A 35 5.50 -19.07 -27.78
CA ILE A 35 5.02 -20.45 -27.91
C ILE A 35 5.23 -20.83 -29.38
N LYS A 36 6.49 -21.13 -29.75
CA LYS A 36 6.81 -21.81 -30.99
C LYS A 36 6.32 -23.25 -30.81
N ASN A 37 5.37 -23.62 -31.66
CA ASN A 37 4.78 -24.95 -31.80
C ASN A 37 3.80 -25.40 -30.71
N ILE A 38 2.63 -24.77 -30.66
CA ILE A 38 1.37 -25.55 -30.59
C ILE A 38 0.74 -25.44 -31.98
N ASN A 39 1.30 -26.18 -32.95
CA ASN A 39 0.77 -26.30 -34.32
C ASN A 39 -0.45 -27.23 -34.39
N SER A 40 -1.32 -27.20 -33.38
CA SER A 40 -2.66 -27.79 -33.46
C SER A 40 -3.65 -26.80 -32.86
N LEU A 41 -3.88 -25.72 -33.61
CA LEU A 41 -4.99 -24.78 -33.42
C LEU A 41 -6.36 -25.44 -33.59
N GLU A 42 -6.41 -26.69 -34.07
CA GLU A 42 -7.62 -27.49 -34.16
C GLU A 42 -8.04 -28.01 -32.78
N ALA A 43 -8.84 -27.17 -32.12
CA ALA A 43 -9.77 -27.46 -31.04
C ALA A 43 -9.18 -27.74 -29.65
N ILE A 44 -8.82 -26.67 -28.91
CA ILE A 44 -9.19 -26.68 -27.50
C ILE A 44 -10.72 -26.77 -27.46
N LYS A 45 -11.24 -27.96 -27.14
CA LYS A 45 -12.70 -28.18 -27.03
C LYS A 45 -13.31 -27.28 -25.96
N ASP A 46 -12.59 -27.07 -24.85
CA ASP A 46 -12.95 -26.20 -23.72
C ASP A 46 -11.78 -26.17 -22.68
N ILE A 47 -11.30 -24.99 -22.29
CA ILE A 47 -10.18 -24.82 -21.34
C ILE A 47 -10.44 -25.41 -19.95
N PHE A 48 -11.68 -25.68 -19.56
CA PHE A 48 -12.03 -26.32 -18.28
C PHE A 48 -12.18 -27.84 -18.38
N ILE A 49 -12.51 -28.35 -19.57
CA ILE A 49 -12.73 -29.78 -19.79
C ILE A 49 -11.42 -30.49 -20.11
N VAL A 50 -10.59 -29.88 -20.98
CA VAL A 50 -9.35 -30.49 -21.46
C VAL A 50 -8.39 -30.82 -20.31
N GLU A 51 -7.72 -31.95 -20.39
CA GLU A 51 -6.63 -32.26 -19.47
C GLU A 51 -5.45 -31.33 -19.75
N ILE A 52 -5.00 -30.64 -18.70
CA ILE A 52 -3.91 -29.67 -18.81
C ILE A 52 -2.70 -30.22 -18.05
N PRO A 53 -1.54 -30.41 -18.72
CA PRO A 53 -0.30 -30.82 -18.09
C PRO A 53 0.09 -29.91 -16.92
N GLU A 54 0.86 -30.45 -15.97
CA GLU A 54 1.05 -29.79 -14.68
C GLU A 54 1.66 -28.38 -14.77
N ASN A 55 2.59 -28.16 -15.69
CA ASN A 55 3.28 -26.88 -15.86
C ASN A 55 2.82 -26.10 -17.10
N SER A 56 1.65 -26.45 -17.67
CA SER A 56 1.16 -25.78 -18.86
C SER A 56 0.61 -24.38 -18.56
N PRO A 57 0.92 -23.37 -19.40
CA PRO A 57 0.40 -22.01 -19.25
C PRO A 57 -1.12 -21.93 -19.39
N LEU A 58 -1.78 -22.97 -19.94
CA LEU A 58 -3.24 -23.06 -20.04
C LEU A 58 -3.93 -23.00 -18.66
N TRP A 59 -3.24 -23.38 -17.58
CA TRP A 59 -3.75 -23.18 -16.21
C TRP A 59 -3.98 -21.70 -15.86
N ARG A 60 -3.20 -20.78 -16.45
CA ARG A 60 -3.36 -19.34 -16.27
C ARG A 60 -4.66 -18.83 -16.91
N LEU A 61 -4.96 -19.28 -18.13
CA LEU A 61 -6.26 -19.02 -18.78
C LEU A 61 -7.42 -19.55 -17.94
N ARG A 62 -7.29 -20.79 -17.42
CA ARG A 62 -8.32 -21.41 -16.58
C ARG A 62 -8.57 -20.60 -15.30
N ALA A 63 -7.52 -20.16 -14.62
CA ALA A 63 -7.64 -19.33 -13.41
C ALA A 63 -8.26 -17.96 -13.72
N TYR A 64 -7.84 -17.31 -14.80
CA TYR A 64 -8.38 -16.05 -15.27
C TYR A 64 -9.88 -16.12 -15.57
N PHE A 65 -10.31 -17.07 -16.40
CA PHE A 65 -11.73 -17.20 -16.71
C PHE A 65 -12.55 -17.66 -15.51
N LEU A 66 -11.99 -18.45 -14.60
CA LEU A 66 -12.67 -18.79 -13.35
C LEU A 66 -12.91 -17.53 -12.51
N GLY A 67 -11.95 -16.61 -12.43
CA GLY A 67 -12.12 -15.30 -11.79
C GLY A 67 -13.29 -14.53 -12.41
N PHE A 68 -13.32 -14.43 -13.73
CA PHE A 68 -14.41 -13.77 -14.46
C PHE A 68 -15.78 -14.43 -14.22
N PHE A 69 -15.83 -15.77 -14.19
CA PHE A 69 -17.05 -16.52 -13.90
C PHE A 69 -17.58 -16.30 -12.48
N TYR A 70 -16.71 -15.98 -11.52
CA TYR A 70 -17.09 -15.69 -10.13
C TYR A 70 -17.78 -14.33 -9.94
N THR A 71 -17.68 -13.44 -10.93
CA THR A 71 -18.30 -12.11 -10.89
C THR A 71 -19.49 -12.03 -11.85
N ASP A 72 -19.26 -12.29 -13.14
CA ASP A 72 -20.27 -12.08 -14.19
C ASP A 72 -20.80 -13.38 -14.80
N GLY A 73 -20.39 -14.50 -14.21
CA GLY A 73 -20.82 -15.84 -14.60
C GLY A 73 -21.92 -16.43 -13.72
N SER A 74 -22.47 -17.55 -14.17
CA SER A 74 -23.19 -18.46 -13.28
C SER A 74 -23.31 -19.85 -13.87
N ILE A 75 -23.51 -20.82 -12.98
CA ILE A 75 -23.90 -22.19 -13.33
C ILE A 75 -25.28 -22.46 -12.73
N PHE A 76 -26.14 -23.16 -13.45
CA PHE A 76 -27.46 -23.53 -12.98
C PHE A 76 -27.98 -24.84 -13.57
N ARG A 77 -28.85 -25.48 -12.80
CA ARG A 77 -29.59 -26.67 -13.22
C ARG A 77 -31.07 -26.32 -13.37
N ILE A 78 -31.56 -26.31 -14.61
CA ILE A 78 -32.99 -26.25 -14.91
C ILE A 78 -33.57 -27.64 -14.61
N LYS A 79 -34.70 -27.71 -13.91
CA LYS A 79 -35.30 -29.00 -13.50
C LYS A 79 -36.25 -29.60 -14.55
N LYS A 80 -36.85 -28.78 -15.42
CA LYS A 80 -37.86 -29.20 -16.40
C LYS A 80 -37.75 -28.38 -17.70
N PRO A 81 -37.17 -28.92 -18.79
CA PRO A 81 -36.40 -30.17 -18.84
C PRO A 81 -35.13 -30.09 -17.97
N ILE A 82 -34.54 -31.24 -17.62
CA ILE A 82 -33.25 -31.24 -16.91
C ILE A 82 -32.18 -30.72 -17.86
N GLN A 83 -31.66 -29.52 -17.57
CA GLN A 83 -30.65 -28.87 -18.39
C GLN A 83 -29.59 -28.24 -17.50
N TYR A 84 -28.33 -28.48 -17.83
CA TYR A 84 -27.17 -27.91 -17.16
C TYR A 84 -26.66 -26.77 -18.00
N MET A 85 -26.69 -25.58 -17.44
CA MET A 85 -26.37 -24.39 -18.18
C MET A 85 -25.35 -23.54 -17.44
N VAL A 86 -24.42 -23.03 -18.23
CA VAL A 86 -23.38 -22.10 -17.81
C VAL A 86 -23.61 -20.85 -18.64
N TYR A 87 -23.47 -19.68 -18.01
CA TYR A 87 -23.47 -18.44 -18.77
C TYR A 87 -22.51 -17.44 -18.17
N ALA A 88 -22.11 -16.48 -19.00
CA ALA A 88 -21.49 -15.25 -18.55
C ALA A 88 -22.11 -14.08 -19.33
N ALA A 89 -22.21 -12.90 -18.70
CA ALA A 89 -22.86 -11.75 -19.31
C ALA A 89 -22.06 -10.48 -19.11
N GLN A 90 -21.90 -9.67 -20.15
CA GLN A 90 -21.23 -8.36 -20.07
C GLN A 90 -22.03 -7.27 -20.76
N ASN A 91 -21.63 -6.02 -20.52
CA ASN A 91 -22.10 -4.92 -21.34
C ASN A 91 -21.59 -5.10 -22.79
N GLU A 92 -22.37 -4.67 -23.77
CA GLU A 92 -21.99 -4.69 -25.19
C GLU A 92 -20.67 -3.94 -25.46
N LYS A 93 -20.39 -2.89 -24.68
CA LYS A 93 -19.10 -2.19 -24.76
C LYS A 93 -17.93 -3.12 -24.50
N ASP A 94 -18.12 -4.18 -23.73
CA ASP A 94 -17.12 -5.13 -23.28
C ASP A 94 -17.25 -6.49 -24.01
N LYS A 95 -17.68 -6.44 -25.28
CA LYS A 95 -17.91 -7.61 -26.15
C LYS A 95 -16.66 -8.45 -26.41
N ASP A 96 -15.51 -7.80 -26.52
CA ASP A 96 -14.21 -8.45 -26.68
C ASP A 96 -13.92 -9.48 -25.58
N ILE A 97 -14.33 -9.23 -24.33
CA ILE A 97 -14.14 -10.17 -23.22
C ILE A 97 -14.97 -11.44 -23.44
N ILE A 98 -16.22 -11.27 -23.88
CA ILE A 98 -17.13 -12.39 -24.14
C ILE A 98 -16.70 -13.20 -25.36
N GLU A 99 -16.23 -12.54 -26.43
CA GLU A 99 -15.64 -13.20 -27.59
C GLU A 99 -14.35 -13.97 -27.23
N ASN A 100 -13.52 -13.39 -26.36
CA ASN A 100 -12.31 -14.06 -25.87
C ASN A 100 -12.63 -15.28 -24.99
N LEU A 101 -13.68 -15.21 -24.15
CA LEU A 101 -14.20 -16.37 -23.43
C LEU A 101 -14.78 -17.40 -24.40
N GLN A 102 -15.53 -16.98 -25.43
CA GLN A 102 -16.07 -17.89 -26.45
C GLN A 102 -14.96 -18.68 -27.15
N LYS A 103 -13.83 -18.05 -27.48
CA LYS A 103 -12.67 -18.75 -28.04
C LYS A 103 -12.10 -19.81 -27.08
N ALA A 104 -12.18 -19.59 -25.78
CA ALA A 104 -11.61 -20.47 -24.78
C ALA A 104 -12.47 -21.69 -24.43
N ILE A 105 -13.80 -21.53 -24.48
CA ILE A 105 -14.76 -22.55 -24.00
C ILE A 105 -15.89 -22.88 -24.98
N GLY A 106 -15.96 -22.19 -26.12
CA GLY A 106 -17.01 -22.35 -27.14
C GLY A 106 -18.30 -21.56 -26.83
N GLY A 107 -19.45 -22.12 -27.21
CA GLY A 107 -20.77 -21.59 -26.87
C GLY A 107 -21.32 -20.54 -27.82
N ASN A 108 -22.54 -20.08 -27.54
CA ASN A 108 -23.28 -19.14 -28.38
C ASN A 108 -23.41 -17.79 -27.68
N ILE A 109 -23.01 -16.72 -28.37
CA ILE A 109 -23.24 -15.35 -27.92
C ILE A 109 -24.64 -14.94 -28.36
N THR A 110 -25.46 -14.49 -27.41
CA THR A 110 -26.81 -13.95 -27.62
C THR A 110 -26.88 -12.49 -27.17
N GLY A 111 -27.82 -11.73 -27.75
CA GLY A 111 -28.01 -10.30 -27.48
C GLY A 111 -27.40 -9.37 -28.54
N PRO A 112 -27.25 -8.07 -28.25
CA PRO A 112 -27.55 -7.42 -26.97
C PRO A 112 -29.04 -7.45 -26.63
N ASN A 113 -29.36 -7.60 -25.34
CA ASN A 113 -30.74 -7.41 -24.86
C ASN A 113 -31.09 -5.91 -24.73
N GLU A 114 -32.33 -5.60 -24.33
CA GLU A 114 -32.81 -4.20 -24.14
C GLU A 114 -31.96 -3.36 -23.16
N VAL A 115 -31.11 -4.00 -22.34
CA VAL A 115 -30.22 -3.35 -21.36
C VAL A 115 -28.78 -3.27 -21.89
N GLY A 116 -28.56 -3.54 -23.18
CA GLY A 116 -27.24 -3.53 -23.82
C GLY A 116 -26.31 -4.59 -23.24
N ARG A 117 -26.84 -5.72 -22.75
CA ARG A 117 -26.02 -6.85 -22.30
C ARG A 117 -26.00 -7.96 -23.33
N ILE A 118 -24.81 -8.44 -23.61
CA ILE A 118 -24.55 -9.67 -24.37
C ILE A 118 -24.36 -10.81 -23.38
N ARG A 119 -24.71 -12.03 -23.80
CA ARG A 119 -24.58 -13.24 -22.98
C ARG A 119 -23.90 -14.32 -23.77
N LEU A 120 -22.99 -15.04 -23.14
CA LEU A 120 -22.46 -16.29 -23.66
C LEU A 120 -23.15 -17.42 -22.90
N GLU A 121 -23.84 -18.29 -23.63
CA GLU A 121 -24.65 -19.37 -23.06
C GLU A 121 -24.15 -20.74 -23.52
N PHE A 122 -24.14 -21.68 -22.58
CA PHE A 122 -23.70 -23.05 -22.78
C PHE A 122 -24.72 -24.01 -22.22
N THR A 123 -25.08 -25.03 -22.99
CA THR A 123 -25.76 -26.20 -22.46
C THR A 123 -24.78 -27.36 -22.46
N ASN A 124 -23.94 -27.45 -21.41
CA ASN A 124 -22.92 -28.48 -21.29
C ASN A 124 -22.85 -29.00 -19.84
N LYS A 125 -23.28 -30.26 -19.67
CA LYS A 125 -23.28 -30.96 -18.38
C LYS A 125 -21.87 -31.16 -17.82
N GLU A 126 -20.89 -31.46 -18.68
CA GLU A 126 -19.52 -31.68 -18.24
C GLU A 126 -18.88 -30.38 -17.75
N LEU A 127 -19.00 -29.29 -18.51
CA LEU A 127 -18.51 -27.97 -18.10
C LEU A 127 -19.12 -27.52 -16.77
N TYR A 128 -20.43 -27.71 -16.59
CA TYR A 128 -21.11 -27.42 -15.32
C TYR A 128 -20.43 -28.13 -14.13
N PHE A 129 -20.22 -29.44 -14.23
CA PHE A 129 -19.61 -30.21 -13.14
C PHE A 129 -18.12 -29.90 -12.96
N LYS A 130 -17.39 -29.59 -14.03
CA LYS A 130 -15.98 -29.16 -13.95
C LYS A 130 -15.85 -27.84 -13.22
N LEU A 131 -16.69 -26.84 -13.54
CA LEU A 131 -16.72 -25.56 -12.83
C LEU A 131 -17.11 -25.73 -11.35
N GLN A 132 -18.07 -26.61 -11.07
CA GLN A 132 -18.45 -26.94 -9.69
C GLN A 132 -17.29 -27.60 -8.92
N LYS A 133 -16.57 -28.55 -9.54
CA LYS A 133 -15.37 -29.18 -8.98
C LYS A 133 -14.25 -28.16 -8.72
N LEU A 134 -14.17 -27.12 -9.55
CA LEU A 134 -13.22 -26.01 -9.38
C LEU A 134 -13.67 -24.98 -8.32
N GLY A 135 -14.84 -25.16 -7.69
CA GLY A 135 -15.29 -24.37 -6.55
C GLY A 135 -16.48 -23.45 -6.84
N MET A 136 -16.97 -23.37 -8.08
CA MET A 136 -18.16 -22.58 -8.38
C MET A 136 -19.40 -23.14 -7.68
N VAL A 137 -20.24 -22.23 -7.18
CA VAL A 137 -21.52 -22.55 -6.55
C VAL A 137 -22.66 -22.24 -7.53
N GLU A 138 -23.65 -23.13 -7.58
CA GLU A 138 -24.87 -22.90 -8.35
C GLU A 138 -25.57 -21.60 -7.89
N LYS A 139 -25.88 -20.72 -8.84
CA LYS A 139 -26.51 -19.42 -8.57
C LYS A 139 -25.75 -18.58 -7.52
N HIS A 140 -24.41 -18.56 -7.59
CA HIS A 140 -23.57 -17.81 -6.65
C HIS A 140 -23.82 -16.29 -6.66
N ASN A 141 -24.43 -15.77 -7.74
CA ASN A 141 -24.91 -14.39 -7.83
C ASN A 141 -26.18 -14.11 -7.01
N LEU A 142 -26.83 -15.14 -6.46
CA LEU A 142 -27.96 -15.01 -5.53
C LEU A 142 -27.48 -15.18 -4.09
N LYS A 143 -28.15 -14.52 -3.14
CA LYS A 143 -27.80 -14.52 -1.70
C LYS A 143 -27.47 -15.91 -1.14
N VAL A 144 -28.27 -16.93 -1.47
CA VAL A 144 -28.10 -18.30 -0.94
C VAL A 144 -26.82 -18.95 -1.47
N GLY A 145 -26.54 -18.78 -2.77
CA GLY A 145 -25.31 -19.30 -3.39
C GLY A 145 -24.08 -18.52 -2.92
N ALA A 146 -24.19 -17.19 -2.87
CA ALA A 146 -23.13 -16.28 -2.45
C ALA A 146 -22.49 -16.61 -1.10
N LEU A 147 -23.30 -16.99 -0.10
CA LEU A 147 -22.80 -17.36 1.23
C LEU A 147 -21.95 -18.64 1.24
N LYS A 148 -22.08 -19.47 0.20
CA LYS A 148 -21.30 -20.71 0.04
C LYS A 148 -20.04 -20.52 -0.81
N VAL A 149 -19.90 -19.38 -1.48
CA VAL A 149 -18.70 -19.08 -2.29
C VAL A 149 -17.47 -19.06 -1.39
N ARG A 150 -16.41 -19.69 -1.89
CA ARG A 150 -15.08 -19.78 -1.28
C ARG A 150 -14.03 -19.53 -2.36
N VAL A 151 -12.84 -19.10 -1.94
CA VAL A 151 -11.70 -18.95 -2.85
C VAL A 151 -11.34 -20.34 -3.41
N PRO A 152 -11.25 -20.51 -4.74
CA PRO A 152 -11.05 -21.82 -5.34
C PRO A 152 -9.61 -22.31 -5.12
N ILE A 153 -9.42 -23.61 -4.88
CA ILE A 153 -8.10 -24.21 -4.56
C ILE A 153 -7.05 -23.95 -5.65
N ILE A 154 -7.49 -23.80 -6.90
CA ILE A 154 -6.63 -23.50 -8.05
C ILE A 154 -5.73 -22.27 -7.82
N VAL A 155 -6.14 -21.29 -7.00
CA VAL A 155 -5.33 -20.08 -6.76
C VAL A 155 -4.04 -20.36 -6.00
N ASN A 156 -3.97 -21.46 -5.24
CA ASN A 156 -2.78 -21.84 -4.47
C ASN A 156 -1.66 -22.41 -5.35
N ARG A 157 -1.95 -22.68 -6.63
CA ARG A 157 -1.00 -23.26 -7.57
C ARG A 157 -0.10 -22.19 -8.16
N LYS A 158 1.15 -22.57 -8.43
CA LYS A 158 2.10 -21.78 -9.22
C LYS A 158 2.42 -22.50 -10.53
N ILE A 159 2.53 -21.73 -11.61
CA ILE A 159 2.97 -22.20 -12.93
C ILE A 159 4.21 -21.39 -13.29
N ASN A 160 5.36 -22.05 -13.40
CA ASN A 160 6.65 -21.42 -13.69
C ASN A 160 6.96 -20.25 -12.73
N GLY A 161 6.73 -20.47 -11.44
CA GLY A 161 6.92 -19.46 -10.39
C GLY A 161 5.80 -18.41 -10.27
N ILE A 162 4.88 -18.32 -11.23
CA ILE A 162 3.77 -17.35 -11.23
C ILE A 162 2.56 -17.96 -10.53
N SER A 163 2.05 -17.26 -9.51
CA SER A 163 0.83 -17.67 -8.80
C SER A 163 -0.42 -17.50 -9.65
N LEU A 164 -1.28 -18.53 -9.66
CA LEU A 164 -2.59 -18.47 -10.31
C LEU A 164 -3.58 -17.57 -9.58
N LEU A 165 -3.30 -17.19 -8.32
CA LEU A 165 -4.05 -16.15 -7.62
C LEU A 165 -4.08 -14.84 -8.42
N ARG A 166 -2.96 -14.47 -9.05
CA ARG A 166 -2.85 -13.25 -9.86
C ARG A 166 -3.79 -13.32 -11.05
N ASP A 167 -3.72 -14.41 -11.82
CA ASP A 167 -4.59 -14.62 -12.98
C ASP A 167 -6.07 -14.65 -12.58
N PHE A 168 -6.41 -15.30 -11.46
CA PHE A 168 -7.76 -15.28 -10.90
C PHE A 168 -8.23 -13.86 -10.52
N VAL A 169 -7.40 -13.07 -9.84
CA VAL A 169 -7.72 -11.68 -9.46
C VAL A 169 -7.86 -10.78 -10.69
N ARG A 170 -7.08 -10.99 -11.75
CA ARG A 170 -7.27 -10.31 -13.05
C ARG A 170 -8.67 -10.59 -13.60
N GLY A 171 -9.10 -11.85 -13.57
CA GLY A 171 -10.45 -12.25 -13.98
C GLY A 171 -11.56 -11.58 -13.16
N LEU A 172 -11.41 -11.53 -11.83
CA LEU A 172 -12.33 -10.80 -10.95
C LEU A 172 -12.41 -9.31 -11.30
N LEU A 173 -11.27 -8.68 -11.61
CA LEU A 173 -11.23 -7.27 -11.97
C LEU A 173 -11.92 -7.00 -13.31
N GLU A 174 -11.78 -7.93 -14.24
CA GLU A 174 -12.38 -7.84 -15.57
C GLU A 174 -13.90 -7.90 -15.51
N GLY A 175 -14.47 -8.70 -14.62
CA GLY A 175 -15.92 -8.68 -14.38
C GLY A 175 -16.37 -7.48 -13.54
N ASP A 176 -16.37 -7.64 -12.21
CA ASP A 176 -16.93 -6.66 -11.26
C ASP A 176 -15.88 -5.73 -10.61
N GLY A 177 -14.62 -5.83 -11.03
CA GLY A 177 -13.57 -4.93 -10.56
C GLY A 177 -13.88 -3.48 -10.84
N CYS A 178 -13.58 -2.62 -9.86
CA CYS A 178 -13.67 -1.19 -10.03
C CYS A 178 -12.32 -0.52 -9.78
N PHE A 179 -11.99 0.37 -10.69
CA PHE A 179 -10.87 1.28 -10.59
C PHE A 179 -11.43 2.70 -10.57
N SER A 180 -10.97 3.50 -9.62
CA SER A 180 -11.35 4.90 -9.50
C SER A 180 -10.14 5.72 -9.05
N GLY A 181 -9.96 6.88 -9.65
CA GLY A 181 -8.89 7.80 -9.31
C GLY A 181 -9.12 9.17 -9.91
N CYS A 182 -8.34 10.14 -9.47
CA CYS A 182 -8.29 11.47 -10.07
C CYS A 182 -6.89 11.73 -10.62
N TYR A 183 -6.83 12.33 -11.82
CA TYR A 183 -5.58 12.61 -12.52
C TYR A 183 -4.79 13.74 -11.84
N GLU A 184 -5.51 14.78 -11.40
CA GLU A 184 -4.91 16.00 -10.83
C GLU A 184 -4.17 15.70 -9.54
N ASP A 185 -4.78 14.90 -8.66
CA ASP A 185 -4.20 14.53 -7.37
C ASP A 185 -3.46 13.17 -7.40
N CYS A 186 -3.45 12.49 -8.56
CA CYS A 186 -2.93 11.14 -8.73
C CYS A 186 -3.46 10.14 -7.68
N SER A 187 -4.67 10.37 -7.16
CA SER A 187 -5.31 9.47 -6.21
C SER A 187 -5.79 8.22 -6.93
N LEU A 188 -5.64 7.07 -6.26
CA LEU A 188 -6.01 5.80 -6.86
C LEU A 188 -6.59 4.82 -5.85
N ARG A 189 -7.60 4.09 -6.32
CA ARG A 189 -8.29 3.05 -5.57
C ARG A 189 -8.67 1.90 -6.48
N TYR A 190 -8.27 0.69 -6.09
CA TYR A 190 -8.76 -0.57 -6.65
C TYR A 190 -9.78 -1.20 -5.72
N GLN A 191 -10.83 -1.79 -6.29
CA GLN A 191 -11.91 -2.43 -5.53
C GLN A 191 -12.27 -3.78 -6.14
N LEU A 192 -12.34 -4.80 -5.27
CA LEU A 192 -12.91 -6.11 -5.57
C LEU A 192 -14.20 -6.29 -4.79
N LEU A 193 -15.26 -6.77 -5.44
CA LEU A 193 -16.55 -7.00 -4.83
C LEU A 193 -16.78 -8.49 -4.60
N GLY A 194 -17.39 -8.84 -3.47
CA GLY A 194 -17.78 -10.23 -3.22
C GLY A 194 -18.32 -10.48 -1.82
N PRO A 195 -18.78 -11.72 -1.56
CA PRO A 195 -19.23 -12.14 -0.24
C PRO A 195 -18.15 -11.92 0.83
N LYS A 196 -18.54 -11.49 2.03
CA LYS A 196 -17.60 -11.16 3.13
C LYS A 196 -16.54 -12.24 3.36
N GLN A 197 -16.95 -13.51 3.44
CA GLN A 197 -16.03 -14.61 3.68
C GLN A 197 -15.08 -14.89 2.51
N PHE A 198 -15.55 -14.68 1.27
CA PHE A 198 -14.72 -14.81 0.08
C PHE A 198 -13.68 -13.68 0.01
N ILE A 199 -14.11 -12.44 0.23
CA ILE A 199 -13.23 -11.27 0.18
C ILE A 199 -12.18 -11.28 1.29
N LYS A 200 -12.53 -11.72 2.51
CA LYS A 200 -11.56 -11.89 3.58
C LYS A 200 -10.47 -12.91 3.22
N ALA A 201 -10.88 -14.11 2.81
CA ALA A 201 -9.94 -15.15 2.40
C ALA A 201 -9.09 -14.71 1.20
N LEU A 202 -9.68 -14.00 0.23
CA LEU A 202 -8.94 -13.48 -0.91
C LEU A 202 -7.89 -12.44 -0.47
N ASN A 203 -8.26 -11.55 0.46
CA ASN A 203 -7.33 -10.57 1.00
C ASN A 203 -6.15 -11.23 1.72
N GLU A 204 -6.41 -12.24 2.56
CA GLU A 204 -5.35 -13.01 3.24
C GLU A 204 -4.36 -13.62 2.24
N ARG A 205 -4.87 -14.24 1.16
CA ARG A 205 -4.02 -14.78 0.09
C ARG A 205 -3.21 -13.72 -0.66
N ILE A 206 -3.78 -12.54 -0.87
CA ILE A 206 -3.05 -11.43 -1.50
C ILE A 206 -1.95 -10.93 -0.55
N LEU A 207 -2.24 -10.79 0.75
CA LEU A 207 -1.25 -10.38 1.75
C LEU A 207 -0.12 -11.41 1.94
N GLU A 208 -0.38 -12.69 1.72
CA GLU A 208 0.67 -13.73 1.66
C GLU A 208 1.68 -13.46 0.52
N GLU A 209 1.26 -12.88 -0.61
CA GLU A 209 2.14 -12.58 -1.75
C GLU A 209 2.71 -11.16 -1.76
N ILE A 210 2.00 -10.20 -1.15
CA ILE A 210 2.45 -8.80 -0.99
C ILE A 210 2.22 -8.31 0.45
N PRO A 211 3.05 -8.74 1.42
CA PRO A 211 2.84 -8.44 2.84
C PRO A 211 2.88 -6.96 3.20
N ASP A 212 3.51 -6.14 2.36
CA ASP A 212 3.74 -4.72 2.56
C ASP A 212 2.57 -3.84 2.07
N ILE A 213 1.53 -4.42 1.47
CA ILE A 213 0.36 -3.64 1.04
C ILE A 213 -0.62 -3.40 2.19
N SER A 214 -1.13 -2.17 2.29
CA SER A 214 -2.27 -1.87 3.14
C SER A 214 -3.58 -1.99 2.35
N SER A 215 -4.52 -2.78 2.87
CA SER A 215 -5.86 -2.94 2.32
C SER A 215 -6.90 -2.88 3.44
N PHE A 216 -8.15 -2.58 3.09
CA PHE A 216 -9.26 -2.62 4.04
C PHE A 216 -10.55 -3.08 3.39
N ILE A 217 -11.44 -3.68 4.18
CA ILE A 217 -12.71 -4.24 3.69
C ILE A 217 -13.85 -3.37 4.19
N THR A 218 -14.73 -2.91 3.29
CA THR A 218 -15.94 -2.15 3.64
C THR A 218 -17.20 -2.85 3.16
N PRO A 219 -18.39 -2.58 3.74
CA PRO A 219 -19.64 -3.04 3.17
C PRO A 219 -19.89 -2.44 1.78
N ALA A 220 -20.45 -3.23 0.87
CA ALA A 220 -20.99 -2.68 -0.36
C ALA A 220 -22.32 -1.97 -0.07
N TYR A 221 -22.62 -0.90 -0.79
CA TYR A 221 -23.86 -0.16 -0.64
C TYR A 221 -24.62 -0.12 -1.96
N LEU A 222 -25.93 -0.25 -1.87
CA LEU A 222 -26.85 -0.07 -2.98
C LEU A 222 -27.61 1.25 -2.78
N LYS A 223 -27.82 1.97 -3.89
CA LYS A 223 -28.72 3.12 -3.88
C LYS A 223 -30.11 2.62 -4.24
N VAL A 224 -31.11 3.05 -3.48
CA VAL A 224 -32.52 2.78 -3.77
C VAL A 224 -33.28 4.09 -3.85
N PHE A 225 -34.26 4.14 -4.72
CA PHE A 225 -35.23 5.21 -4.80
C PHE A 225 -36.53 4.71 -4.15
N LEU A 226 -37.02 5.48 -3.18
CA LEU A 226 -38.24 5.18 -2.44
C LEU A 226 -39.33 6.15 -2.90
N LYS A 227 -40.47 5.60 -3.33
CA LYS A 227 -41.67 6.36 -3.71
C LYS A 227 -42.90 5.52 -3.39
N ASP A 228 -43.87 6.09 -2.68
CA ASP A 228 -45.15 5.45 -2.33
C ASP A 228 -44.98 4.04 -1.71
N ASN A 229 -44.10 3.90 -0.71
CA ASN A 229 -43.73 2.62 -0.07
C ASN A 229 -43.16 1.55 -1.01
N LYS A 230 -42.81 1.92 -2.25
CA LYS A 230 -42.11 1.04 -3.20
C LYS A 230 -40.63 1.38 -3.23
N GLU A 231 -39.83 0.33 -3.31
CA GLU A 231 -38.38 0.40 -3.42
C GLU A 231 -37.95 0.03 -4.83
N TYR A 232 -37.16 0.91 -5.44
CA TYR A 232 -36.59 0.68 -6.75
C TYR A 232 -35.07 0.78 -6.66
N ILE A 233 -34.36 -0.16 -7.30
CA ILE A 233 -32.89 -0.09 -7.37
C ILE A 233 -32.51 1.14 -8.20
N PHE A 234 -31.74 2.04 -7.63
CA PHE A 234 -31.29 3.27 -8.26
C PHE A 234 -29.95 3.06 -8.96
N PHE A 235 -29.92 3.42 -10.24
CA PHE A 235 -28.77 3.41 -11.14
C PHE A 235 -28.34 4.85 -11.44
N GLY A 236 -27.07 5.03 -11.81
CA GLY A 236 -26.55 6.36 -12.17
C GLY A 236 -27.33 7.05 -13.29
N LYS A 237 -27.26 8.39 -13.30
CA LYS A 237 -28.07 9.29 -14.15
C LYS A 237 -29.56 9.25 -13.82
N ASN A 238 -29.92 9.27 -12.54
CA ASN A 238 -31.30 9.32 -12.06
C ASN A 238 -32.21 8.24 -12.67
N ARG A 239 -31.73 6.99 -12.79
CA ARG A 239 -32.54 5.89 -13.35
C ARG A 239 -32.89 4.88 -12.29
N ILE A 240 -34.05 4.25 -12.39
CA ILE A 240 -34.49 3.16 -11.52
C ILE A 240 -34.90 1.94 -12.34
N TYR A 241 -34.78 0.75 -11.77
CA TYR A 241 -35.33 -0.46 -12.41
C TYR A 241 -36.73 -0.77 -11.92
N ILE A 242 -37.68 -0.88 -12.86
CA ILE A 242 -39.05 -1.30 -12.61
C ILE A 242 -39.25 -2.69 -13.23
N LYS A 243 -39.61 -3.67 -12.41
CA LYS A 243 -39.83 -5.06 -12.85
C LYS A 243 -40.86 -5.10 -13.99
N GLY A 244 -40.49 -5.70 -15.12
CA GLY A 244 -41.33 -5.81 -16.31
C GLY A 244 -41.38 -4.56 -17.21
N ARG A 245 -40.75 -3.44 -16.79
CA ARG A 245 -40.68 -2.19 -17.59
C ARG A 245 -39.25 -1.71 -17.86
N GLY A 246 -38.24 -2.31 -17.23
CA GLY A 246 -36.84 -1.98 -17.48
C GLY A 246 -36.35 -0.75 -16.69
N LEU A 247 -35.38 -0.03 -17.26
CA LEU A 247 -34.83 1.19 -16.66
C LEU A 247 -35.75 2.39 -16.98
N TYR A 248 -36.23 3.06 -15.93
CA TYR A 248 -37.01 4.30 -16.02
C TYR A 248 -36.15 5.47 -15.56
N GLU A 249 -36.08 6.54 -16.34
CA GLU A 249 -35.41 7.78 -15.97
C GLU A 249 -36.34 8.63 -15.11
N LEU A 250 -35.91 8.93 -13.90
CA LEU A 250 -36.66 9.72 -12.93
C LEU A 250 -36.75 11.16 -13.44
N THR A 251 -37.99 11.63 -13.57
CA THR A 251 -38.27 13.04 -13.87
C THR A 251 -37.96 13.92 -12.65
N PRO A 252 -37.83 15.25 -12.82
CA PRO A 252 -37.76 16.17 -11.68
C PRO A 252 -38.89 15.96 -10.68
N LYS A 253 -40.13 15.76 -11.18
CA LYS A 253 -41.30 15.45 -10.36
C LYS A 253 -41.17 14.11 -9.61
N ASP A 254 -40.51 13.10 -10.18
CA ASP A 254 -40.24 11.86 -9.45
C ASP A 254 -39.24 12.08 -8.33
N LEU A 255 -38.17 12.84 -8.59
CA LEU A 255 -37.16 13.18 -7.60
C LEU A 255 -37.73 14.03 -6.45
N GLU A 256 -38.72 14.89 -6.72
CA GLU A 256 -39.47 15.65 -5.71
C GLU A 256 -40.37 14.74 -4.86
N ASN A 257 -41.03 13.76 -5.49
CA ASN A 257 -41.99 12.87 -4.84
C ASN A 257 -41.35 11.59 -4.26
N GLY A 258 -40.04 11.49 -4.24
CA GLY A 258 -39.34 10.31 -3.74
C GLY A 258 -38.00 10.65 -3.12
N LYS A 259 -37.35 9.65 -2.53
CA LYS A 259 -36.07 9.82 -1.84
C LYS A 259 -35.07 8.78 -2.31
N ILE A 260 -33.86 9.22 -2.61
CA ILE A 260 -32.73 8.31 -2.86
C ILE A 260 -32.06 8.01 -1.52
N GLU A 261 -32.05 6.74 -1.12
CA GLU A 261 -31.35 6.27 0.07
C GLU A 261 -30.20 5.34 -0.29
N ARG A 262 -29.15 5.37 0.53
CA ARG A 262 -28.02 4.45 0.45
C ARG A 262 -28.19 3.38 1.53
N ARG A 263 -28.36 2.12 1.11
CA ARG A 263 -28.52 0.99 2.03
C ARG A 263 -27.33 0.04 1.93
N GLU A 264 -26.97 -0.55 3.05
CA GLU A 264 -25.92 -1.58 3.10
C GLU A 264 -26.41 -2.86 2.42
N HIS A 265 -25.55 -3.45 1.60
CA HIS A 265 -25.83 -4.73 0.98
C HIS A 265 -25.59 -5.86 1.99
N LYS A 266 -26.61 -6.68 2.23
CA LYS A 266 -26.67 -7.66 3.34
C LYS A 266 -25.51 -8.67 3.41
N TRP A 267 -24.75 -8.86 2.34
CA TRP A 267 -23.68 -9.87 2.27
C TRP A 267 -22.50 -9.50 1.37
N LEU A 268 -22.58 -8.39 0.62
CA LEU A 268 -21.49 -7.99 -0.28
C LEU A 268 -20.56 -7.02 0.44
N THR A 269 -19.28 -7.22 0.24
CA THR A 269 -18.21 -6.38 0.76
C THR A 269 -17.29 -5.96 -0.38
N LYS A 270 -16.47 -4.94 -0.11
CA LYS A 270 -15.49 -4.37 -1.01
C LYS A 270 -14.12 -4.48 -0.38
N LEU A 271 -13.16 -5.11 -1.06
CA LEU A 271 -11.74 -4.99 -0.72
C LEU A 271 -11.19 -3.74 -1.38
N HIS A 272 -10.63 -2.83 -0.59
CA HIS A 272 -10.02 -1.59 -1.06
C HIS A 272 -8.50 -1.64 -0.95
N PHE A 273 -7.83 -1.31 -2.04
CA PHE A 273 -6.43 -0.90 -2.05
C PHE A 273 -6.41 0.61 -2.28
N ALA A 274 -6.24 1.38 -1.21
CA ALA A 274 -6.30 2.84 -1.27
C ALA A 274 -4.92 3.47 -1.16
N GLY A 275 -4.74 4.56 -1.91
CA GLY A 275 -3.49 5.32 -1.92
C GLY A 275 -2.60 4.89 -3.08
N ALA A 276 -1.83 5.85 -3.59
CA ALA A 276 -1.01 5.65 -4.78
C ALA A 276 0.03 4.52 -4.58
N PHE A 277 0.72 4.45 -3.44
CA PHE A 277 1.72 3.42 -3.19
C PHE A 277 1.12 2.01 -3.15
N ASN A 278 0.06 1.78 -2.35
CA ASN A 278 -0.62 0.48 -2.29
C ASN A 278 -1.16 0.09 -3.66
N SER A 279 -1.70 1.05 -4.40
CA SER A 279 -2.23 0.80 -5.74
C SER A 279 -1.12 0.43 -6.74
N ILE A 280 0.06 1.07 -6.67
CA ILE A 280 1.22 0.69 -7.49
C ILE A 280 1.72 -0.69 -7.09
N ARG A 281 1.85 -1.00 -5.79
CA ARG A 281 2.28 -2.32 -5.30
C ARG A 281 1.34 -3.43 -5.78
N PHE A 282 0.03 -3.25 -5.56
CA PHE A 282 -0.99 -4.18 -6.03
C PHE A 282 -0.91 -4.38 -7.53
N PHE A 283 -0.78 -3.28 -8.29
CA PHE A 283 -0.70 -3.34 -9.74
C PHE A 283 0.57 -4.06 -10.23
N LYS A 284 1.73 -3.75 -9.66
CA LYS A 284 2.99 -4.42 -10.00
C LYS A 284 2.95 -5.91 -9.70
N TRP A 285 2.41 -6.30 -8.54
CA TRP A 285 2.18 -7.70 -8.21
C TRP A 285 1.22 -8.36 -9.20
N LEU A 286 0.10 -7.69 -9.48
CA LEU A 286 -0.94 -8.19 -10.36
C LEU A 286 -0.43 -8.34 -11.79
N TYR A 287 0.58 -7.62 -12.25
CA TYR A 287 1.04 -7.63 -13.65
C TYR A 287 2.54 -7.90 -13.83
N CYS A 288 3.23 -8.34 -12.77
CA CYS A 288 4.66 -8.66 -12.81
C CYS A 288 5.55 -7.53 -13.37
N ASP A 289 5.26 -6.27 -13.01
CA ASP A 289 5.96 -5.09 -13.55
C ASP A 289 5.88 -4.93 -15.09
N ASP A 290 4.89 -5.55 -15.73
CA ASP A 290 4.68 -5.48 -17.17
C ASP A 290 3.58 -4.48 -17.55
N ASP A 291 3.98 -3.41 -18.24
CA ASP A 291 3.07 -2.38 -18.76
C ASP A 291 2.38 -2.79 -20.05
N ASN A 292 2.91 -3.81 -20.73
CA ASN A 292 2.38 -4.36 -21.96
C ASN A 292 1.63 -5.66 -21.70
N PHE A 293 1.13 -5.86 -20.48
CA PHE A 293 0.47 -7.10 -20.10
C PHE A 293 -0.74 -7.45 -21.01
N ASP A 294 -1.37 -6.44 -21.63
CA ASP A 294 -2.43 -6.64 -22.61
C ASP A 294 -1.97 -7.32 -23.91
N GLU A 295 -0.66 -7.51 -24.09
CA GLU A 295 -0.05 -8.34 -25.13
C GLU A 295 0.09 -9.81 -24.71
N ILE A 296 -0.19 -10.19 -23.45
CA ILE A 296 -0.09 -11.58 -23.03
C ILE A 296 -1.23 -12.39 -23.65
N GLU A 297 -0.83 -13.20 -24.64
CA GLU A 297 -1.67 -14.12 -25.37
C GLU A 297 -1.19 -15.56 -25.16
N ILE A 298 -2.12 -16.43 -24.82
CA ILE A 298 -1.89 -17.88 -24.77
C ILE A 298 -2.84 -18.45 -25.80
N ILE A 299 -2.32 -19.10 -26.85
CA ILE A 299 -3.08 -19.78 -27.92
C ILE A 299 -4.18 -18.94 -28.58
N GLY A 300 -3.95 -17.66 -28.90
CA GLY A 300 -5.00 -16.81 -29.50
C GLY A 300 -5.95 -16.16 -28.49
N ILE A 301 -5.78 -16.45 -27.20
CA ILE A 301 -6.64 -15.99 -26.10
C ILE A 301 -5.85 -15.02 -25.23
N LYS A 302 -6.40 -13.82 -25.07
CA LYS A 302 -5.76 -12.75 -24.27
C LYS A 302 -6.08 -12.91 -22.80
N LEU A 303 -5.11 -12.67 -21.93
CA LEU A 303 -5.37 -12.46 -20.51
C LEU A 303 -5.70 -10.97 -20.31
N CYS A 304 -6.95 -10.62 -19.96
CA CYS A 304 -7.47 -9.26 -19.69
C CYS A 304 -7.95 -8.43 -20.91
N GLY A 305 -8.88 -7.50 -20.65
CA GLY A 305 -9.31 -6.44 -21.56
C GLY A 305 -8.46 -5.18 -21.35
N SER A 306 -7.70 -4.78 -22.37
CA SER A 306 -6.72 -3.67 -22.35
C SER A 306 -7.26 -2.34 -21.77
N ARG A 307 -8.57 -2.09 -21.87
CA ARG A 307 -9.18 -0.79 -21.57
C ARG A 307 -9.23 -0.42 -20.10
N LYS A 308 -9.59 -1.35 -19.20
CA LYS A 308 -9.61 -1.07 -17.74
C LYS A 308 -8.18 -0.85 -17.24
N PHE A 309 -7.25 -1.64 -17.77
CA PHE A 309 -5.84 -1.61 -17.43
C PHE A 309 -5.11 -0.36 -17.93
N GLN A 310 -5.33 0.06 -19.18
CA GLN A 310 -4.72 1.28 -19.72
C GLN A 310 -5.16 2.54 -18.95
N LYS A 311 -6.42 2.60 -18.50
CA LYS A 311 -6.90 3.67 -17.61
C LYS A 311 -6.16 3.66 -16.27
N ALA A 312 -5.92 2.46 -15.73
CA ALA A 312 -5.12 2.26 -14.53
C ALA A 312 -3.67 2.72 -14.68
N LEU A 313 -2.99 2.27 -15.73
CA LEU A 313 -1.65 2.72 -16.09
C LEU A 313 -1.57 4.23 -16.21
N PHE A 314 -2.53 4.83 -16.90
CA PHE A 314 -2.54 6.26 -17.16
C PHE A 314 -2.66 7.07 -15.85
N ALA A 315 -3.53 6.68 -14.91
CA ALA A 315 -3.62 7.36 -13.62
C ALA A 315 -2.42 7.10 -12.70
N LEU A 316 -1.80 5.92 -12.79
CA LEU A 316 -0.58 5.60 -12.04
C LEU A 316 0.65 6.37 -12.54
N GLY A 317 0.59 6.89 -13.77
CA GLY A 317 1.72 7.49 -14.48
C GLY A 317 2.57 6.44 -15.19
N ASN A 318 3.54 6.91 -15.97
CA ASN A 318 4.45 6.03 -16.73
C ASN A 318 5.36 5.18 -15.84
N LYS A 319 6.09 4.23 -16.45
CA LYS A 319 7.02 3.32 -15.76
C LYS A 319 8.00 4.05 -14.85
N THR A 320 8.62 5.12 -15.34
CA THR A 320 9.57 5.95 -14.58
C THR A 320 8.89 6.55 -13.34
N LYS A 321 7.73 7.19 -13.48
CA LYS A 321 7.00 7.82 -12.37
C LYS A 321 6.54 6.81 -11.31
N ARG A 322 6.15 5.59 -11.71
CA ARG A 322 5.80 4.52 -10.76
C ARG A 322 7.03 3.99 -10.03
N LYS A 323 8.17 3.86 -10.72
CA LYS A 323 9.47 3.53 -10.11
C LYS A 323 9.89 4.60 -9.11
N GLU A 324 9.82 5.88 -9.47
CA GLU A 324 10.15 7.02 -8.60
C GLU A 324 9.30 7.03 -7.32
N LYS A 325 8.00 6.74 -7.42
CA LYS A 325 7.12 6.65 -6.25
C LYS A 325 7.54 5.52 -5.32
N LEU A 326 7.86 4.34 -5.84
CA LEU A 326 8.29 3.23 -5.01
C LEU A 326 9.76 3.28 -4.59
N ALA A 327 10.54 4.21 -5.14
CA ALA A 327 11.95 4.31 -4.87
C ALA A 327 12.18 4.63 -3.38
N PRO A 328 13.10 3.89 -2.74
CA PRO A 328 13.41 4.12 -1.34
C PRO A 328 14.00 5.53 -1.15
N GLU A 329 13.84 6.08 0.04
CA GLU A 329 14.60 7.23 0.51
C GLU A 329 15.71 6.79 1.48
N TRP A 330 16.58 7.72 1.88
CA TRP A 330 17.70 7.40 2.78
C TRP A 330 17.27 6.71 4.09
N ARG A 331 16.05 6.98 4.56
CA ARG A 331 15.47 6.39 5.78
C ARG A 331 15.16 4.91 5.62
N ASP A 332 14.88 4.45 4.41
CA ASP A 332 14.66 3.03 4.11
C ASP A 332 16.00 2.31 3.96
N ILE A 333 16.97 2.98 3.33
CA ILE A 333 18.30 2.44 3.04
C ILE A 333 19.15 2.23 4.29
N ILE A 334 19.07 3.14 5.27
CA ILE A 334 19.90 3.05 6.48
C ILE A 334 19.71 1.75 7.27
N TYR A 335 18.52 1.16 7.26
CA TYR A 335 18.25 -0.15 7.87
C TYR A 335 19.03 -1.29 7.20
N GLN A 336 19.30 -1.18 5.90
CA GLN A 336 20.05 -2.18 5.13
C GLN A 336 21.55 -1.96 5.31
N VAL A 337 21.98 -0.70 5.39
CA VAL A 337 23.39 -0.32 5.52
C VAL A 337 23.97 -0.70 6.88
N ILE A 338 23.25 -0.45 8.00
CA ILE A 338 23.81 -0.65 9.35
C ILE A 338 24.29 -2.10 9.59
N PRO A 339 23.51 -3.15 9.25
CA PRO A 339 23.97 -4.53 9.38
C PRO A 339 25.21 -4.85 8.56
N GLU A 340 25.43 -4.18 7.43
CA GLU A 340 26.51 -4.45 6.47
C GLU A 340 27.81 -3.69 6.78
N LEU A 341 27.83 -2.84 7.81
CA LEU A 341 29.04 -2.09 8.18
C LEU A 341 30.17 -3.03 8.65
N ASP A 342 31.39 -2.71 8.22
CA ASP A 342 32.60 -3.39 8.70
C ASP A 342 32.79 -3.19 10.20
N ASN A 343 33.62 -4.06 10.79
CA ASN A 343 33.99 -4.06 12.21
C ASN A 343 34.92 -2.88 12.59
N LYS A 344 34.50 -1.64 12.32
CA LYS A 344 35.21 -0.39 12.66
C LYS A 344 34.26 0.69 13.18
N PHE A 345 34.84 1.80 13.63
CA PHE A 345 34.09 2.96 14.08
C PHE A 345 33.97 4.00 12.96
N TYR A 346 32.75 4.45 12.71
CA TYR A 346 32.40 5.41 11.67
C TYR A 346 32.07 6.77 12.29
N GLU A 347 32.64 7.85 11.78
CA GLU A 347 32.16 9.19 12.14
C GLU A 347 30.76 9.43 11.54
N SER A 348 29.95 10.30 12.17
CA SER A 348 28.61 10.65 11.66
C SER A 348 28.59 11.00 10.17
N ARG A 349 29.60 11.74 9.69
CA ARG A 349 29.69 12.18 8.29
C ARG A 349 30.08 11.04 7.35
N GLU A 350 30.98 10.16 7.78
CA GLU A 350 31.37 8.98 7.02
C GLU A 350 30.17 8.05 6.83
N LEU A 351 29.43 7.75 7.92
CA LEU A 351 28.24 6.92 7.83
C LEU A 351 27.14 7.56 6.96
N MET A 352 27.01 8.89 7.00
CA MET A 352 26.09 9.63 6.13
C MET A 352 26.47 9.49 4.65
N GLN A 353 27.78 9.50 4.33
CA GLN A 353 28.28 9.29 2.97
C GLN A 353 27.96 7.88 2.49
N ILE A 354 28.24 6.86 3.30
CA ILE A 354 27.95 5.46 3.00
C ILE A 354 26.46 5.25 2.70
N VAL A 355 25.57 5.81 3.54
CA VAL A 355 24.11 5.70 3.30
C VAL A 355 23.69 6.41 2.02
N ASN A 356 24.27 7.58 1.72
CA ASN A 356 23.98 8.30 0.48
C ASN A 356 24.52 7.56 -0.76
N GLU A 357 25.70 6.95 -0.68
CA GLU A 357 26.28 6.13 -1.75
C GLU A 357 25.41 4.90 -2.02
N SER A 358 25.05 4.16 -0.96
CA SER A 358 24.14 3.01 -1.05
C SER A 358 22.76 3.39 -1.63
N LEU A 359 22.22 4.55 -1.23
CA LEU A 359 20.99 5.08 -1.82
C LEU A 359 21.16 5.37 -3.31
N ARG A 360 22.24 6.04 -3.71
CA ARG A 360 22.51 6.34 -5.12
C ARG A 360 22.62 5.07 -5.94
N GLU A 361 23.37 4.08 -5.47
CA GLU A 361 23.49 2.77 -6.13
C GLU A 361 22.13 2.08 -6.27
N THR A 362 21.31 2.12 -5.22
CA THR A 362 19.96 1.54 -5.24
C THR A 362 19.06 2.25 -6.25
N LEU A 363 19.09 3.58 -6.28
CA LEU A 363 18.32 4.38 -7.26
C LEU A 363 18.81 4.17 -8.69
N ASN A 364 20.12 4.01 -8.89
CA ASN A 364 20.71 3.70 -10.18
C ASN A 364 20.27 2.31 -10.68
N LYS A 365 20.32 1.28 -9.80
CA LYS A 365 19.77 -0.07 -10.09
C LYS A 365 18.29 -0.04 -10.47
N LEU A 366 17.53 0.91 -9.93
CA LEU A 366 16.11 1.11 -10.25
C LEU A 366 15.87 1.97 -11.52
N GLU A 367 16.92 2.51 -12.14
CA GLU A 367 16.88 3.44 -13.28
C GLU A 367 16.13 4.75 -12.95
N VAL A 368 16.32 5.25 -11.72
CA VAL A 368 15.71 6.51 -11.23
C VAL A 368 16.73 7.34 -10.44
N GLU A 369 17.99 7.36 -10.87
CA GLU A 369 19.03 8.13 -10.18
C GLU A 369 18.74 9.64 -10.13
N HIS A 370 18.00 10.19 -11.11
CA HIS A 370 17.68 11.62 -11.18
C HIS A 370 16.89 12.15 -9.98
N ILE A 371 16.23 11.30 -9.20
CA ILE A 371 15.55 11.71 -7.96
C ILE A 371 16.45 11.68 -6.72
N PHE A 372 17.72 11.29 -6.85
CA PHE A 372 18.68 11.19 -5.74
C PHE A 372 18.76 12.47 -4.91
N GLU A 373 18.84 13.63 -5.57
CA GLU A 373 18.96 14.93 -4.88
C GLU A 373 17.78 15.21 -3.94
N GLY A 374 16.57 14.75 -4.31
CA GLY A 374 15.37 14.90 -3.47
C GLY A 374 15.23 13.82 -2.38
N LYS A 375 16.01 12.74 -2.45
CA LYS A 375 15.89 11.56 -1.58
C LYS A 375 17.08 11.35 -0.64
N LYS A 376 18.21 12.02 -0.88
CA LYS A 376 19.44 11.91 -0.09
C LYS A 376 19.39 12.65 1.24
N ILE A 377 20.32 12.29 2.13
CA ILE A 377 20.55 13.02 3.37
C ILE A 377 21.26 14.34 3.05
N THR A 378 20.66 15.45 3.46
CA THR A 378 21.23 16.80 3.30
C THR A 378 21.66 17.45 4.62
N LYS A 379 21.14 16.99 5.75
CA LYS A 379 21.38 17.59 7.08
C LYS A 379 21.95 16.56 8.06
N LEU A 380 23.19 16.78 8.47
CA LEU A 380 23.88 15.92 9.45
C LEU A 380 23.13 15.78 10.77
N ASP A 381 22.54 16.86 11.28
CA ASP A 381 21.78 16.84 12.53
C ASP A 381 20.55 15.92 12.46
N SER A 382 19.83 15.95 11.32
CA SER A 382 18.67 15.08 11.07
C SER A 382 19.08 13.61 10.98
N PHE A 383 20.26 13.35 10.43
CA PHE A 383 20.81 12.00 10.32
C PHE A 383 21.24 11.45 11.67
N VAL A 384 22.00 12.24 12.44
CA VAL A 384 22.41 11.90 13.81
C VAL A 384 21.19 11.66 14.71
N TYR A 385 20.13 12.46 14.54
CA TYR A 385 18.85 12.24 15.20
C TYR A 385 18.29 10.83 14.91
N ARG A 386 18.31 10.39 13.65
CA ARG A 386 17.80 9.06 13.28
C ARG A 386 18.72 7.93 13.76
N LEU A 387 20.04 8.11 13.77
CA LEU A 387 20.99 7.14 14.34
C LEU A 387 20.76 6.88 15.82
N LYS A 388 20.38 7.92 16.59
CA LYS A 388 20.02 7.77 18.00
C LYS A 388 18.78 6.89 18.18
N PHE A 389 17.79 7.00 17.29
CA PHE A 389 16.65 6.08 17.30
C PHE A 389 17.09 4.63 17.09
N PHE A 390 17.96 4.38 16.10
CA PHE A 390 18.51 3.04 15.84
C PHE A 390 19.35 2.46 16.98
N GLU A 391 20.02 3.32 17.74
CA GLU A 391 20.85 2.90 18.86
C GLU A 391 20.01 2.34 20.01
N TYR A 392 18.89 3.01 20.30
CA TYR A 392 18.12 2.77 21.51
C TYR A 392 16.84 1.97 21.30
N VAL A 393 16.14 2.17 20.19
CA VAL A 393 14.87 1.46 19.92
C VAL A 393 15.15 0.13 19.22
N ASP A 394 15.84 0.19 18.10
CA ASP A 394 16.06 -0.99 17.26
C ASP A 394 17.30 -1.81 17.69
N ASN A 395 18.12 -1.26 18.60
CA ASN A 395 19.37 -1.86 19.09
C ASN A 395 20.34 -2.30 17.96
N LEU A 396 20.29 -1.65 16.79
CA LEU A 396 21.07 -2.02 15.61
C LEU A 396 22.47 -1.43 15.60
N ILE A 397 22.66 -0.27 16.26
CA ILE A 397 23.91 0.49 16.22
C ILE A 397 24.41 0.78 17.64
N GLY A 398 25.72 0.81 17.81
CA GLY A 398 26.39 1.31 19.00
C GLY A 398 27.00 2.68 18.75
N HIS A 399 27.12 3.48 19.80
CA HIS A 399 27.61 4.85 19.74
C HIS A 399 28.65 5.09 20.84
N PHE A 400 29.63 5.91 20.52
CA PHE A 400 30.42 6.60 21.54
C PHE A 400 30.77 8.02 21.11
N ARG A 401 31.15 8.84 22.09
CA ARG A 401 31.60 10.20 21.86
C ARG A 401 33.02 10.37 22.35
N LYS A 402 33.88 10.94 21.50
CA LYS A 402 35.25 11.27 21.83
C LYS A 402 35.46 12.77 21.71
N LYS A 403 36.14 13.35 22.70
CA LYS A 403 36.56 14.76 22.66
C LYS A 403 37.90 14.83 21.93
N GLU A 404 37.92 15.56 20.81
CA GLU A 404 39.12 15.81 20.02
C GLU A 404 39.36 17.32 20.00
N GLY A 405 40.32 17.77 20.81
CA GLY A 405 40.53 19.20 21.08
C GLY A 405 39.31 19.86 21.73
N LYS A 406 38.76 20.91 21.08
CA LYS A 406 37.56 21.62 21.53
C LYS A 406 36.25 21.02 20.98
N VAL A 407 36.33 20.00 20.11
CA VAL A 407 35.16 19.44 19.41
C VAL A 407 34.82 18.06 19.98
N CYS A 408 33.54 17.79 20.15
CA CYS A 408 33.04 16.46 20.46
C CYS A 408 32.58 15.78 19.18
N LYS A 409 33.19 14.65 18.84
CA LYS A 409 32.81 13.83 17.68
C LYS A 409 32.00 12.61 18.12
N ASN A 410 31.02 12.23 17.30
CA ASN A 410 30.22 11.03 17.49
C ASN A 410 30.72 9.94 16.55
N TYR A 411 30.93 8.76 17.11
CA TYR A 411 31.35 7.56 16.41
C TYR A 411 30.29 6.48 16.57
N TYR A 412 30.08 5.72 15.51
CA TYR A 412 29.06 4.67 15.44
C TYR A 412 29.64 3.36 14.92
N TYR A 413 29.02 2.24 15.27
CA TYR A 413 29.38 0.91 14.79
C TYR A 413 28.17 0.00 14.76
N SER A 414 28.15 -1.02 13.89
CA SER A 414 27.09 -2.02 13.90
C SER A 414 27.17 -2.89 15.15
N LYS A 415 26.06 -3.07 15.87
CA LYS A 415 26.02 -4.02 17.00
C LYS A 415 26.02 -5.48 16.53
N LEU A 416 25.61 -5.72 15.28
CA LEU A 416 25.67 -7.05 14.66
C LEU A 416 27.10 -7.42 14.25
N ASN A 417 27.89 -6.41 13.86
CA ASN A 417 29.29 -6.54 13.46
C ASN A 417 30.17 -5.58 14.30
N PRO A 418 30.35 -5.86 15.60
CA PRO A 418 31.04 -4.94 16.50
C PRO A 418 32.57 -4.98 16.29
N PRO A 419 33.26 -3.83 16.43
CA PRO A 419 34.72 -3.78 16.45
C PRO A 419 35.30 -4.60 17.62
N LYS A 420 36.48 -5.19 17.41
CA LYS A 420 37.13 -6.09 18.39
C LYS A 420 37.40 -5.46 19.75
N ASN A 421 37.73 -4.17 19.79
CA ASN A 421 38.10 -3.45 21.01
C ASN A 421 37.12 -2.30 21.25
N LEU A 422 36.00 -2.58 21.93
CA LEU A 422 35.11 -1.54 22.45
C LEU A 422 35.78 -0.91 23.67
N PRO A 423 36.13 0.40 23.66
CA PRO A 423 36.83 0.99 24.78
C PRO A 423 35.91 1.08 26.01
N ASN A 424 36.28 0.44 27.11
CA ASN A 424 35.50 0.39 28.36
C ASN A 424 35.17 1.79 28.92
N ASN A 425 35.97 2.80 28.58
CA ASN A 425 35.85 4.18 29.03
C ASN A 425 35.07 5.11 28.07
N MET A 426 34.50 4.59 26.98
CA MET A 426 33.91 5.43 25.92
C MET A 426 32.38 5.38 25.82
N PHE A 427 31.71 4.53 26.59
CA PHE A 427 30.27 4.59 26.72
C PHE A 427 29.87 5.77 27.60
N TYR A 428 29.50 6.89 26.98
CA TYR A 428 28.71 7.91 27.67
C TYR A 428 27.29 7.35 27.86
N TYR A 429 27.12 6.49 28.87
CA TYR A 429 25.85 6.34 29.57
C TYR A 429 25.38 7.75 29.87
N ILE A 430 24.13 8.08 29.52
CA ILE A 430 23.49 9.39 29.65
C ILE A 430 24.26 10.29 30.62
N ASP A 431 24.81 11.42 30.14
CA ASP A 431 25.45 12.45 30.99
C ASP A 431 24.41 13.08 31.95
N LEU A 432 23.79 12.28 32.81
CA LEU A 432 22.94 12.68 33.92
C LEU A 432 23.82 12.56 35.15
N VAL A 433 24.33 13.71 35.60
CA VAL A 433 25.24 13.87 36.74
C VAL A 433 26.62 13.23 36.49
N LYS A 434 27.52 13.98 35.86
CA LYS A 434 28.96 13.75 36.06
C LYS A 434 29.24 13.88 37.56
N LEU A 435 29.87 12.86 38.13
CA LEU A 435 30.10 12.68 39.57
C LEU A 435 30.73 13.90 40.28
N ASN A 436 31.42 14.79 39.58
CA ASN A 436 32.03 15.99 40.15
C ASN A 436 31.95 17.16 39.15
N GLY A 437 31.40 18.31 39.53
CA GLY A 437 31.75 19.58 38.86
C GLY A 437 30.62 20.57 38.59
N GLU A 438 29.88 20.44 37.50
CA GLU A 438 29.04 21.55 37.00
C GLU A 438 27.62 21.10 36.65
N ILE A 439 26.82 20.80 37.68
CA ILE A 439 25.38 20.49 37.52
C ILE A 439 24.65 21.68 36.87
N ILE A 440 25.09 22.92 37.14
CA ILE A 440 24.53 24.20 36.67
C ILE A 440 24.49 24.33 35.14
N ARG A 441 25.40 23.68 34.40
CA ARG A 441 25.51 23.85 32.93
C ARG A 441 24.95 22.69 32.10
N ASN A 442 24.23 21.75 32.73
CA ASN A 442 23.71 20.57 32.03
C ASN A 442 22.24 20.76 31.62
N ILE A 443 22.01 21.05 30.34
CA ILE A 443 20.68 21.26 29.77
C ILE A 443 19.76 20.03 29.94
N LYS A 444 20.26 18.78 29.92
CA LYS A 444 19.41 17.60 30.16
C LYS A 444 18.87 17.57 31.58
N ASN A 445 19.73 17.86 32.56
CA ASN A 445 19.30 17.96 33.95
C ASN A 445 18.31 19.10 34.14
N LEU A 446 18.51 20.23 33.45
CA LEU A 446 17.55 21.33 33.46
C LEU A 446 16.19 20.87 32.90
N ILE A 447 16.17 20.22 31.73
CA ILE A 447 14.94 19.66 31.14
C ILE A 447 14.24 18.74 32.14
N ILE A 448 14.93 17.75 32.70
CA ILE A 448 14.37 16.82 33.71
C ILE A 448 13.79 17.60 34.90
N SER A 449 14.48 18.64 35.35
CA SER A 449 14.04 19.45 36.49
C SER A 449 12.74 20.20 36.22
N LEU A 450 12.57 20.72 35.00
CA LEU A 450 11.34 21.40 34.58
C LEU A 450 10.13 20.44 34.69
N PHE A 451 10.33 19.17 34.35
CA PHE A 451 9.31 18.13 34.49
C PHE A 451 9.09 17.73 35.95
N ILE A 452 10.14 17.54 36.74
CA ILE A 452 10.04 17.20 38.17
C ILE A 452 9.27 18.27 38.95
N ARG A 453 9.48 19.56 38.64
CA ARG A 453 8.84 20.66 39.36
C ARG A 453 7.33 20.67 39.22
N ASN A 454 6.85 20.34 38.03
CA ASN A 454 5.48 20.65 37.62
C ASN A 454 4.65 19.39 37.29
N ASN A 455 5.27 18.22 37.10
CA ASN A 455 4.65 16.97 36.65
C ASN A 455 3.59 17.17 35.54
N ILE A 456 3.89 18.09 34.61
CA ILE A 456 2.97 18.54 33.55
C ILE A 456 3.55 18.15 32.19
N VAL A 457 2.66 17.85 31.26
CA VAL A 457 2.96 17.62 29.84
C VAL A 457 3.47 18.90 29.20
N LYS A 458 4.63 18.87 28.53
CA LYS A 458 5.23 20.06 27.91
C LYS A 458 5.53 19.83 26.43
N SER A 459 5.31 20.85 25.59
CA SER A 459 5.79 20.87 24.20
C SER A 459 7.24 21.34 24.13
N PHE A 460 7.90 21.12 22.99
CA PHE A 460 9.27 21.63 22.76
C PHE A 460 9.39 23.14 22.97
N GLU A 461 8.42 23.92 22.52
CA GLU A 461 8.38 25.38 22.61
C GLU A 461 8.32 25.84 24.07
N ILE A 462 7.48 25.19 24.89
CA ILE A 462 7.39 25.46 26.33
C ILE A 462 8.71 25.11 27.03
N ILE A 463 9.30 23.97 26.70
CA ILE A 463 10.58 23.54 27.27
C ILE A 463 11.69 24.55 26.91
N LEU A 464 11.72 25.02 25.66
CA LEU A 464 12.69 26.00 25.19
C LEU A 464 12.51 27.34 25.91
N GLU A 465 11.28 27.81 26.06
CA GLU A 465 10.95 29.05 26.77
C GLU A 465 11.40 28.99 28.24
N GLU A 466 11.02 27.93 28.96
CA GLU A 466 11.40 27.75 30.36
C GLU A 466 12.92 27.62 30.54
N ILE A 467 13.64 26.98 29.60
CA ILE A 467 15.11 26.96 29.62
C ILE A 467 15.67 28.38 29.51
N LEU A 468 15.12 29.22 28.61
CA LEU A 468 15.59 30.59 28.40
C LEU A 468 15.25 31.51 29.59
N GLU A 469 14.10 31.31 30.24
CA GLU A 469 13.68 32.05 31.43
C GLU A 469 14.61 31.84 32.63
N THR A 470 15.31 30.70 32.69
CA THR A 470 16.26 30.43 33.78
C THR A 470 17.46 31.39 33.79
N LYS A 471 17.71 32.14 32.71
CA LYS A 471 18.86 33.06 32.52
C LYS A 471 20.26 32.42 32.66
N ILE A 472 20.34 31.10 32.91
CA ILE A 472 21.60 30.34 32.97
C ILE A 472 22.31 30.34 31.62
N PHE A 473 21.53 30.35 30.55
CA PHE A 473 22.01 30.35 29.18
C PHE A 473 21.49 31.60 28.46
N SER A 474 22.37 32.33 27.79
CA SER A 474 21.95 33.42 26.89
C SER A 474 21.18 32.84 25.70
N LYS A 475 20.26 33.63 25.11
CA LYS A 475 19.46 33.22 23.94
C LYS A 475 20.30 32.70 22.76
N SER A 476 21.52 33.23 22.59
CA SER A 476 22.47 32.79 21.56
C SER A 476 23.22 31.49 21.92
N SER A 477 23.28 31.13 23.20
CA SER A 477 24.02 29.96 23.70
C SER A 477 23.20 28.66 23.77
N VAL A 478 21.91 28.69 23.44
CA VAL A 478 21.01 27.52 23.46
C VAL A 478 20.57 27.15 22.03
N PRO A 479 21.32 26.32 21.30
CA PRO A 479 20.90 25.88 19.98
C PRO A 479 19.64 25.03 20.06
N LYS A 480 18.58 25.41 19.32
CA LYS A 480 17.33 24.63 19.25
C LYS A 480 17.58 23.17 18.85
N SER A 481 18.50 22.92 17.92
CA SER A 481 18.90 21.57 17.50
C SER A 481 19.49 20.75 18.65
N ARG A 482 20.19 21.40 19.60
CA ARG A 482 20.79 20.74 20.76
C ARG A 482 19.74 20.31 21.78
N ILE A 483 18.74 21.14 22.06
CA ILE A 483 17.61 20.76 22.93
C ILE A 483 16.83 19.60 22.30
N LYS A 484 16.55 19.67 20.99
CA LYS A 484 15.88 18.58 20.25
C LYS A 484 16.59 17.23 20.45
N LEU A 485 17.92 17.21 20.31
CA LEU A 485 18.72 16.01 20.55
C LEU A 485 18.60 15.50 21.99
N TYR A 486 18.65 16.40 22.97
CA TYR A 486 18.53 16.01 24.39
C TYR A 486 17.17 15.46 24.74
N LEU A 487 16.07 16.03 24.22
CA LEU A 487 14.73 15.50 24.45
C LEU A 487 14.58 14.07 23.93
N MET A 488 15.13 13.78 22.76
CA MET A 488 15.06 12.44 22.17
C MET A 488 15.90 11.44 22.89
N GLU A 489 17.07 11.85 23.36
CA GLU A 489 17.88 11.01 24.22
C GLU A 489 17.09 10.66 25.48
N LEU A 490 16.46 11.64 26.13
CA LEU A 490 15.61 11.40 27.30
C LEU A 490 14.37 10.52 26.96
N VAL A 491 13.76 10.68 25.78
CA VAL A 491 12.66 9.81 25.32
C VAL A 491 13.14 8.38 25.12
N ALA A 492 14.29 8.20 24.48
CA ALA A 492 14.85 6.89 24.19
C ALA A 492 15.25 6.12 25.47
N PHE A 493 15.64 6.83 26.53
CA PHE A 493 15.87 6.26 27.85
C PHE A 493 14.59 6.08 28.69
N ASN A 494 13.42 6.28 28.08
CA ASN A 494 12.12 6.26 28.73
C ASN A 494 12.01 7.23 29.91
N ILE A 495 12.89 8.24 30.02
CA ILE A 495 12.81 9.30 31.04
C ILE A 495 11.71 10.29 30.66
N LEU A 496 11.61 10.57 29.37
CA LEU A 496 10.45 11.21 28.79
C LEU A 496 9.65 10.19 27.97
N LEU A 497 8.34 10.39 27.86
CA LEU A 497 7.51 9.73 26.86
C LEU A 497 7.02 10.82 25.92
N ALA A 498 6.84 10.52 24.64
CA ALA A 498 6.23 11.46 23.70
C ALA A 498 4.82 10.98 23.37
N ASP A 499 3.87 11.89 23.15
CA ASP A 499 2.61 11.52 22.48
C ASP A 499 2.97 11.01 21.08
N ASP A 500 2.77 9.71 20.86
CA ASP A 500 3.13 9.02 19.63
C ASP A 500 2.45 9.69 18.43
N GLY A 501 3.25 10.16 17.46
CA GLY A 501 2.72 10.36 16.12
C GLY A 501 3.31 11.42 15.21
N MET A 502 4.24 12.30 15.63
CA MET A 502 4.73 13.36 14.72
C MET A 502 6.27 13.46 14.63
N GLU A 503 6.77 13.49 13.39
CA GLU A 503 8.20 13.60 13.03
C GLU A 503 8.81 14.96 13.44
N ASP A 504 7.99 16.01 13.61
CA ASP A 504 8.47 17.29 14.14
C ASP A 504 8.33 17.32 15.66
N ILE A 505 9.47 17.18 16.34
CA ILE A 505 9.63 17.38 17.79
C ILE A 505 8.94 18.65 18.30
N LYS A 506 8.81 19.70 17.48
CA LYS A 506 8.08 20.93 17.86
C LYS A 506 6.61 20.68 18.18
N SER A 507 5.99 19.75 17.45
CA SER A 507 4.59 19.37 17.63
C SER A 507 4.37 18.32 18.72
N ASN A 508 5.44 17.67 19.21
CA ASN A 508 5.31 16.62 20.21
C ASN A 508 5.09 17.19 21.60
N LYS A 509 4.23 16.50 22.35
CA LYS A 509 4.04 16.68 23.78
C LYS A 509 4.84 15.61 24.51
N PHE A 510 5.57 16.02 25.54
CA PHE A 510 6.42 15.14 26.34
C PHE A 510 5.82 14.96 27.73
N PHE A 511 5.84 13.73 28.20
CA PHE A 511 5.49 13.29 29.55
C PHE A 511 6.75 12.86 30.27
N PHE A 512 6.73 12.91 31.59
CA PHE A 512 7.86 12.51 32.40
C PHE A 512 7.60 11.17 33.07
N ASN A 513 8.56 10.26 32.95
CA ASN A 513 8.52 8.96 33.59
C ASN A 513 9.62 8.90 34.64
N LEU A 514 9.20 9.12 35.89
CA LEU A 514 10.11 9.12 37.04
C LEU A 514 10.71 7.75 37.32
N ASN A 515 9.96 6.66 37.05
CA ASN A 515 10.40 5.29 37.32
C ASN A 515 11.66 4.96 36.51
N ALA A 516 11.77 5.45 35.27
CA ALA A 516 12.99 5.27 34.47
C ALA A 516 14.23 5.89 35.14
N LEU A 517 14.08 7.03 35.84
CA LEU A 517 15.20 7.61 36.59
C LEU A 517 15.54 6.81 37.85
N GLU A 518 14.55 6.24 38.54
CA GLU A 518 14.79 5.33 39.67
C GLU A 518 15.59 4.12 39.22
N ASP A 519 15.22 3.54 38.08
CA ASP A 519 15.90 2.39 37.48
C ASP A 519 17.33 2.70 37.06
N ILE A 520 17.56 3.88 36.48
CA ILE A 520 18.88 4.34 36.03
C ILE A 520 19.79 4.65 37.21
N PHE A 521 19.29 5.36 38.23
CA PHE A 521 20.12 5.83 39.34
C PHE A 521 20.16 4.89 40.54
N LYS A 522 19.29 3.87 40.59
CA LYS A 522 19.10 3.00 41.76
C LYS A 522 18.83 3.81 43.04
N LEU A 523 18.01 4.85 42.91
CA LEU A 523 17.60 5.75 43.99
C LEU A 523 16.07 5.87 44.00
N ASP A 524 15.49 6.05 45.17
CA ASP A 524 14.05 6.30 45.27
C ASP A 524 13.67 7.69 44.70
N SER A 525 12.41 7.81 44.28
CA SER A 525 11.78 9.02 43.77
C SER A 525 11.97 10.24 44.67
N LYS A 526 11.97 10.07 45.99
CA LYS A 526 12.06 11.17 46.96
C LYS A 526 13.46 11.76 46.97
N VAL A 527 14.49 10.91 46.94
CA VAL A 527 15.90 11.30 46.85
C VAL A 527 16.18 11.97 45.50
N ILE A 528 15.67 11.41 44.40
CA ILE A 528 15.82 11.99 43.06
C ILE A 528 15.18 13.38 43.00
N LYS A 529 13.91 13.50 43.43
CA LYS A 529 13.20 14.78 43.50
C LYS A 529 13.96 15.78 44.35
N ASN A 530 14.42 15.41 45.54
CA ASN A 530 15.19 16.29 46.41
C ASN A 530 16.49 16.78 45.77
N LYS A 531 17.21 15.92 45.04
CA LYS A 531 18.42 16.31 44.31
C LYS A 531 18.11 17.34 43.21
N TYR A 532 17.06 17.11 42.42
CA TYR A 532 16.67 18.04 41.34
C TYR A 532 16.00 19.33 41.86
N TYR A 533 15.28 19.30 42.98
CA TYR A 533 14.77 20.51 43.65
C TYR A 533 15.89 21.35 44.23
N LYS A 534 16.87 20.73 44.92
CA LYS A 534 18.08 21.44 45.39
C LYS A 534 18.82 22.08 44.22
N PHE A 535 18.95 21.35 43.11
CA PHE A 535 19.52 21.88 41.88
C PHE A 535 18.75 23.11 41.36
N LEU A 536 17.43 23.04 41.16
CA LEU A 536 16.63 24.19 40.74
C LEU A 536 16.75 25.39 41.69
N SER A 537 16.72 25.15 43.01
CA SER A 537 16.84 26.21 44.01
C SER A 537 18.19 26.92 43.97
N SER A 538 19.25 26.21 43.56
CA SER A 538 20.58 26.79 43.37
C SER A 538 20.69 27.64 42.11
N LEU A 539 19.83 27.39 41.11
CA LEU A 539 19.77 28.16 39.87
C LEU A 539 19.04 29.50 40.02
N THR A 540 18.04 29.57 40.90
CA THR A 540 17.26 30.79 41.17
C THR A 540 17.91 31.77 42.14
N LYS A 541 19.06 31.40 42.74
CA LYS A 541 19.84 32.25 43.66
C LYS A 541 20.94 33.07 42.97
N ILE A 542 21.05 32.95 41.65
CA ILE A 542 21.94 33.72 40.75
C ILE A 542 21.04 34.67 39.97
#